data_AF-A0A968TU49-F1
#
_entry.id   AF-A0A968TU49-F1
#
_cell.length_a   1.000
_cell.length_b   1.000
_cell.length_c   1.000
_cell.angle_alpha   90.00
_cell.angle_beta   90.00
_cell.angle_gamma   90.00
#
_symmetry.space_group_name_H-M   'P 1'
#
loop_
_entity.id
_entity.type
_entity.pdbx_description
1 polymer ?
#
loop_
_entity_poly.entity_id
_entity_poly.type
_entity_poly.pdbx_seq_one_letter_code
_entity_poly.pdbx_strand_id
1 'polypeptide(L)'
;MTQENTAGAGKCPVMHGSQPRGTTANQRWWPNQLNLKVLDQNSPQSNPMGGDFNYAEEFKTLDLEAVKADLMALMTDSQDWCGRDYGHYGGLFIRMAWHSAGTYRIGDGRGGAA
;
A
#
# COMPACT_ATOMS: atom_id res chain seq x y z
N MET A 1 -17.50 11.60 27.77
CA MET A 1 -17.91 11.42 26.36
C MET A 1 -18.12 9.94 26.14
N THR A 2 -19.37 9.55 25.93
CA THR A 2 -19.84 8.17 25.76
C THR A 2 -19.26 7.56 24.49
N GLN A 3 -18.62 6.39 24.60
CA GLN A 3 -18.22 5.61 23.43
C GLN A 3 -19.49 5.07 22.76
N GLU A 4 -19.81 5.57 21.56
CA GLU A 4 -20.74 4.89 20.68
C GLU A 4 -20.09 3.58 20.19
N ASN A 5 -20.61 2.46 20.71
CA ASN A 5 -20.33 1.13 20.22
C ASN A 5 -20.94 0.98 18.82
N THR A 6 -20.20 1.33 17.77
CA THR A 6 -20.57 1.01 16.37
C THR A 6 -20.39 -0.49 16.14
N ALA A 7 -21.30 -1.27 16.71
CA ALA A 7 -21.38 -2.73 16.56
C ALA A 7 -21.82 -3.11 15.14
N GLY A 8 -21.01 -2.80 14.13
CA GLY A 8 -21.33 -3.10 12.73
C GLY A 8 -20.30 -2.64 11.71
N ALA A 9 -19.51 -1.60 11.99
CA ALA A 9 -18.50 -1.11 11.07
C ALA A 9 -17.35 -2.13 10.94
N GLY A 10 -17.08 -2.62 9.72
CA GLY A 10 -15.91 -3.45 9.41
C GLY A 10 -16.06 -4.97 9.58
N LYS A 11 -17.27 -5.51 9.83
CA LYS A 11 -17.50 -6.96 9.88
C LYS A 11 -17.90 -7.50 8.50
N CYS A 12 -17.41 -8.68 8.14
CA CYS A 12 -17.90 -9.40 6.97
C CYS A 12 -19.33 -9.91 7.25
N PRO A 13 -20.32 -9.60 6.40
CA PRO A 13 -21.71 -10.02 6.61
C PRO A 13 -21.92 -11.53 6.45
N VAL A 14 -20.96 -12.23 5.82
CA VAL A 14 -20.94 -13.70 5.67
C VAL A 14 -19.66 -14.25 6.29
N MET A 15 -19.76 -14.77 7.52
CA MET A 15 -18.62 -15.37 8.22
C MET A 15 -18.30 -16.73 7.59
N HIS A 16 -17.23 -16.82 6.79
CA HIS A 16 -16.73 -18.08 6.26
C HIS A 16 -16.08 -18.89 7.40
N GLY A 17 -16.48 -20.16 7.57
CA GLY A 17 -16.10 -21.02 8.71
C GLY A 17 -14.61 -21.41 8.79
N SER A 18 -13.85 -21.18 7.71
CA SER A 18 -12.39 -21.17 7.73
C SER A 18 -11.94 -19.82 8.28
N GLN A 19 -11.69 -19.74 9.58
CA GLN A 19 -11.21 -18.52 10.26
C GLN A 19 -9.97 -17.98 9.53
N PRO A 20 -10.05 -16.85 8.81
CA PRO A 20 -8.84 -16.10 8.46
C PRO A 20 -8.25 -15.64 9.79
N ARG A 21 -6.91 -15.68 9.95
CA ARG A 21 -6.20 -15.10 11.11
C ARG A 21 -6.76 -13.71 11.42
N GLY A 22 -7.68 -13.56 12.38
CA GLY A 22 -8.20 -12.24 12.73
C GLY A 22 -9.61 -12.16 13.34
N THR A 23 -10.55 -13.05 12.99
CA THR A 23 -11.95 -12.89 13.46
C THR A 23 -12.16 -13.26 14.93
N THR A 24 -11.23 -14.03 15.52
CA THR A 24 -11.14 -14.37 16.95
C THR A 24 -9.80 -13.94 17.57
N ALA A 25 -9.22 -12.82 17.11
CA ALA A 25 -7.98 -12.31 17.71
C ALA A 25 -8.18 -11.85 19.16
N ASN A 26 -7.15 -12.03 20.01
CA ASN A 26 -7.14 -11.57 21.42
C ASN A 26 -7.59 -10.11 21.58
N GLN A 27 -7.32 -9.25 20.60
CA GLN A 27 -7.74 -7.84 20.54
C GLN A 27 -9.27 -7.66 20.61
N ARG A 28 -10.06 -8.66 20.20
CA ARG A 28 -11.52 -8.64 20.33
C ARG A 28 -11.97 -8.81 21.79
N TRP A 29 -11.26 -9.63 22.57
CA TRP A 29 -11.56 -9.89 23.97
C TRP A 29 -10.93 -8.86 24.90
N TRP A 30 -9.72 -8.40 24.57
CA TRP A 30 -8.97 -7.39 25.31
C TRP A 30 -8.57 -6.22 24.39
N PRO A 31 -9.50 -5.29 24.10
CA PRO A 31 -9.28 -4.22 23.12
C PRO A 31 -8.18 -3.23 23.51
N ASN A 32 -7.91 -3.08 24.81
CA ASN A 32 -6.88 -2.19 25.34
C ASN A 32 -5.56 -2.91 25.67
N GLN A 33 -5.42 -4.20 25.31
CA GLN A 33 -4.18 -4.93 25.52
C GLN A 33 -3.07 -4.35 24.62
N LEU A 34 -1.85 -4.24 25.17
CA LEU A 34 -0.69 -3.79 24.41
C LEU A 34 -0.47 -4.68 23.17
N ASN A 35 -0.35 -4.03 22.01
CA ASN A 35 -0.17 -4.72 20.73
C ASN A 35 1.31 -4.74 20.31
N LEU A 36 1.95 -5.90 20.40
CA LEU A 36 3.34 -6.09 20.00
C LEU A 36 3.54 -6.33 18.50
N LYS A 37 2.46 -6.54 17.73
CA LYS A 37 2.55 -6.87 16.28
C LYS A 37 3.21 -5.78 15.45
N VAL A 38 3.21 -4.53 15.91
CA VAL A 38 3.88 -3.42 15.20
C VAL A 38 5.40 -3.61 15.11
N LEU A 39 5.99 -4.39 16.04
CA LEU A 39 7.42 -4.67 16.08
C LEU A 39 7.84 -5.82 15.15
N ASP A 40 6.87 -6.52 14.56
CA ASP A 40 7.08 -7.68 13.68
C ASP A 40 6.54 -7.42 12.26
N GLN A 41 6.32 -6.15 11.91
CA GLN A 41 5.95 -5.77 10.54
C GLN A 41 7.16 -5.89 9.61
N ASN A 42 6.94 -6.33 8.37
CA ASN A 42 7.96 -6.43 7.32
C ASN A 42 9.16 -7.34 7.68
N SER A 43 8.90 -8.46 8.37
CA SER A 43 9.93 -9.47 8.65
C SER A 43 10.62 -9.96 7.36
N PRO A 44 11.93 -10.25 7.37
CA PRO A 44 12.65 -10.79 6.21
C PRO A 44 12.04 -12.08 5.64
N GLN A 45 11.35 -12.87 6.48
CA GLN A 45 10.65 -14.09 6.04
C GLN A 45 9.48 -13.80 5.10
N SER A 46 8.93 -12.58 5.14
CA SER A 46 7.85 -12.14 4.24
C SER A 46 8.37 -11.46 2.97
N ASN A 47 9.68 -11.19 2.88
CA ASN A 47 10.29 -10.53 1.73
C ASN A 47 10.62 -11.56 0.63
N PRO A 48 9.98 -11.49 -0.56
CA PRO A 48 10.26 -12.43 -1.65
C PRO A 48 11.64 -12.23 -2.29
N MET A 49 12.30 -11.08 -2.09
CA MET A 49 13.60 -10.78 -2.69
C MET A 49 14.78 -11.47 -1.99
N GLY A 50 14.58 -12.03 -0.79
CA GLY A 50 15.65 -12.66 -0.01
C GLY A 50 16.55 -11.65 0.72
N GLY A 51 17.45 -12.18 1.55
CA GLY A 51 18.32 -11.38 2.43
C GLY A 51 19.53 -10.75 1.75
N ASP A 52 19.98 -11.32 0.64
CA ASP A 52 21.19 -10.87 -0.07
C ASP A 52 20.88 -9.78 -1.12
N PHE A 53 19.60 -9.48 -1.37
CA PHE A 53 19.20 -8.50 -2.36
C PHE A 53 19.44 -7.06 -1.89
N ASN A 54 20.16 -6.29 -2.71
CA ASN A 54 20.46 -4.88 -2.43
C ASN A 54 19.84 -3.97 -3.48
N TYR A 55 18.66 -3.41 -3.16
CA TYR A 55 17.95 -2.50 -4.07
C TYR A 55 18.78 -1.30 -4.50
N ALA A 56 19.62 -0.74 -3.63
CA ALA A 56 20.41 0.44 -3.95
C ALA A 56 21.51 0.15 -4.98
N GLU A 57 22.10 -1.06 -4.96
CA GLU A 57 23.08 -1.46 -5.98
C GLU A 57 22.39 -1.78 -7.31
N GLU A 58 21.29 -2.53 -7.28
CA GLU A 58 20.53 -2.84 -8.49
C GLU A 58 20.00 -1.58 -9.18
N PHE A 59 19.46 -0.62 -8.41
CA PHE A 59 18.95 0.63 -8.95
C PHE A 59 20.03 1.48 -9.65
N LYS A 60 21.29 1.41 -9.21
CA LYS A 60 22.40 2.12 -9.90
C LYS A 60 22.71 1.55 -11.28
N THR A 61 22.39 0.27 -11.51
CA THR A 61 22.62 -0.40 -12.81
C THR A 61 21.44 -0.22 -13.77
N LEU A 62 20.32 0.32 -13.30
CA LEU A 62 19.12 0.53 -14.08
C LEU A 62 19.34 1.60 -15.16
N ASP A 63 18.95 1.30 -16.39
CA ASP A 63 18.89 2.28 -17.47
C ASP A 63 17.69 3.22 -17.24
N LEU A 64 17.95 4.32 -16.53
CA LEU A 64 16.93 5.31 -16.21
C LEU A 64 16.41 6.05 -17.44
N GLU A 65 17.19 6.17 -18.51
CA GLU A 65 16.75 6.84 -19.73
C GLU A 65 15.78 5.95 -20.51
N ALA A 66 16.04 4.65 -20.59
CA ALA A 66 15.09 3.68 -21.14
C ALA A 66 13.77 3.69 -20.34
N VAL A 67 13.84 3.64 -19.00
CA VAL A 67 12.62 3.66 -18.16
C VAL A 67 11.79 4.93 -18.37
N LYS A 68 12.43 6.11 -18.44
CA LYS A 68 11.71 7.36 -18.72
C LYS A 68 11.08 7.34 -20.12
N ALA A 69 11.80 6.85 -21.12
CA ALA A 69 11.30 6.76 -22.49
C ALA A 69 10.06 5.84 -22.56
N ASP A 70 10.12 4.68 -21.91
CA ASP A 70 9.01 3.74 -21.84
C ASP A 70 7.79 4.34 -21.11
N LEU A 71 8.00 5.08 -20.03
CA LEU A 71 6.92 5.78 -19.34
C LEU A 71 6.27 6.86 -20.20
N MET A 72 7.05 7.62 -20.97
CA MET A 72 6.52 8.62 -21.91
C MET A 72 5.72 7.97 -23.04
N ALA A 73 6.20 6.84 -23.57
CA ALA A 73 5.47 6.06 -24.57
C ALA A 73 4.14 5.55 -23.99
N LEU A 74 4.16 4.96 -22.79
CA LEU A 74 2.98 4.44 -22.09
C LEU A 74 1.91 5.51 -21.87
N MET A 75 2.29 6.76 -21.59
CA MET A 75 1.31 7.84 -21.45
C MET A 75 0.42 8.02 -22.68
N THR A 76 0.89 7.58 -23.86
CA THR A 76 0.24 7.66 -25.18
C THR A 76 -0.01 6.30 -25.86
N ASP A 77 0.24 5.16 -25.19
CA ASP A 77 -0.33 3.82 -25.52
C ASP A 77 -1.62 3.43 -24.73
N SER A 78 -2.81 3.48 -25.37
CA SER A 78 -4.11 3.37 -24.65
C SER A 78 -4.50 1.91 -24.43
N GLN A 79 -5.05 1.60 -23.25
CA GLN A 79 -5.52 0.25 -22.92
C GLN A 79 -7.05 0.18 -22.93
N ASP A 80 -7.62 -0.85 -23.56
CA ASP A 80 -9.09 -0.99 -23.71
C ASP A 80 -9.84 -1.13 -22.38
N TRP A 81 -9.20 -1.73 -21.38
CA TRP A 81 -9.79 -1.97 -20.06
C TRP A 81 -9.75 -0.74 -19.14
N CYS A 82 -8.95 0.28 -19.48
CA CYS A 82 -8.90 1.55 -18.77
C CYS A 82 -8.44 2.63 -19.75
N GLY A 83 -9.35 3.07 -20.61
CA GLY A 83 -9.05 4.07 -21.63
C GLY A 83 -8.56 5.39 -21.04
N ARG A 84 -7.88 6.17 -21.87
CA ARG A 84 -7.39 7.50 -21.47
C ARG A 84 -8.36 8.60 -21.72
N ASP A 85 -8.41 9.52 -20.76
CA ASP A 85 -8.99 10.83 -20.99
C ASP A 85 -8.09 11.62 -21.96
N TYR A 86 -8.70 12.17 -23.02
CA TYR A 86 -8.04 13.02 -24.01
C TYR A 86 -6.84 12.38 -24.73
N GLY A 87 -6.76 11.04 -24.73
CA GLY A 87 -5.66 10.32 -25.35
C GLY A 87 -4.34 10.36 -24.58
N HIS A 88 -4.30 10.80 -23.32
CA HIS A 88 -3.07 10.89 -22.52
C HIS A 88 -3.24 10.54 -21.01
N TYR A 89 -2.46 9.59 -20.45
CA TYR A 89 -2.57 9.19 -19.03
C TYR A 89 -1.95 10.19 -18.05
N GLY A 90 -1.27 11.23 -18.55
CA GLY A 90 -0.50 12.17 -17.73
C GLY A 90 -1.27 12.74 -16.55
N GLY A 91 -2.54 13.13 -16.71
CA GLY A 91 -3.36 13.61 -15.59
C GLY A 91 -3.57 12.56 -14.51
N LEU A 92 -3.84 11.31 -14.91
CA LEU A 92 -3.97 10.18 -13.99
C LEU A 92 -2.66 9.90 -13.25
N PHE A 93 -1.52 9.85 -13.95
CA PHE A 93 -0.22 9.58 -13.33
C PHE A 93 0.26 10.69 -12.40
N ILE A 94 0.02 11.96 -12.75
CA ILE A 94 0.29 13.09 -11.85
C ILE A 94 -0.55 12.97 -10.58
N ARG A 95 -1.85 12.70 -10.73
CA ARG A 95 -2.75 12.54 -9.58
C ARG A 95 -2.34 11.35 -8.71
N MET A 96 -1.96 10.23 -9.31
CA MET A 96 -1.46 9.05 -8.59
C MET A 96 -0.20 9.38 -7.76
N ALA A 97 0.79 10.04 -8.37
CA ALA A 97 2.02 10.45 -7.69
C ALA A 97 1.71 11.43 -6.54
N TRP A 98 0.83 12.41 -6.77
CA TRP A 98 0.36 13.33 -5.74
C TRP A 98 -0.31 12.60 -4.57
N HIS A 99 -1.24 11.69 -4.82
CA HIS A 99 -1.94 10.96 -3.76
C HIS A 99 -1.01 10.00 -3.00
N SER A 100 -0.01 9.43 -3.67
CA SER A 100 1.02 8.61 -3.02
C SER A 100 1.80 9.43 -1.99
N ALA A 101 2.34 10.59 -2.39
CA ALA A 101 3.10 11.47 -1.51
C ALA A 101 2.22 12.21 -0.48
N GLY A 102 0.99 12.55 -0.83
CA GLY A 102 0.09 13.43 -0.08
C GLY A 102 -0.45 12.88 1.24
N THR A 103 -0.12 11.63 1.60
CA THR A 103 -0.49 11.04 2.90
C THR A 103 0.51 11.39 4.02
N TYR A 104 1.63 12.02 3.70
CA TYR A 104 2.68 12.38 4.64
C TYR A 104 2.19 13.37 5.71
N ARG A 105 2.62 13.15 6.97
CA ARG A 105 2.29 14.02 8.12
C ARG A 105 3.55 14.38 8.90
N ILE A 106 3.78 15.67 9.12
CA ILE A 106 4.97 16.17 9.83
C ILE A 106 5.01 15.82 11.33
N GLY A 107 3.86 15.52 11.94
CA GLY A 107 3.78 15.31 13.39
C GLY A 107 4.37 13.99 13.88
N ASP A 108 4.33 12.94 13.05
CA ASP A 108 4.85 11.61 13.36
C ASP A 108 5.69 11.00 12.24
N GLY A 109 5.89 11.72 11.14
CA GLY A 109 6.66 11.29 9.97
C GLY A 109 6.05 10.13 9.19
N ARG A 110 4.81 9.70 9.51
CA ARG A 110 4.16 8.56 8.84
C ARG A 110 3.44 8.99 7.56
N GLY A 111 3.25 8.02 6.68
CA GLY A 111 2.69 8.24 5.33
C GLY A 111 3.75 8.73 4.36
N GLY A 112 3.32 9.13 3.16
CA GLY A 112 4.21 9.52 2.07
C GLY A 112 4.60 8.36 1.16
N ALA A 113 5.46 8.67 0.19
CA ALA A 113 5.93 7.75 -0.87
C ALA A 113 7.42 7.40 -0.73
N ALA A 114 7.96 7.54 0.48
CA ALA A 114 9.38 7.31 0.80
C ALA A 114 9.66 5.82 1.03
#